data_AF-A0A9W4VVN1-F1
#
_entry.id   AF-A0A9W4VVN1-F1
#
_cell.length_a   1.000
_cell.length_b   1.000
_cell.length_c   1.000
_cell.angle_alpha   90.00
_cell.angle_beta   90.00
_cell.angle_gamma   90.00
#
_symmetry.space_group_name_H-M   'P 1'
#
loop_
_entity.id
_entity.type
_entity.pdbx_description
1 polymer ?
#
loop_
_entity_poly.entity_id
_entity_poly.type
_entity_poly.pdbx_seq_one_letter_code
_entity_poly.pdbx_strand_id
1 'polypeptide(L)'
;MINKTAKLEKVAAILVSLMILLQAFYGVFAYYDPILFATVRGTGLFAIADADWIAIYGSRTIFISLIIGYLLYSKHYVVLMWCALFGIVMPLTDGWLAYEAQAPNKVVLKHIATVLYLLVTFAVLKKLAGLKNV
;
A
#
# COMPACT_ATOMS: atom_id res chain seq x y z
N MET A 1 -16.88 -27.60 0.84
CA MET A 1 -15.86 -26.69 1.42
C MET A 1 -14.89 -26.12 0.37
N ILE A 2 -14.45 -26.90 -0.63
CA ILE A 2 -13.48 -26.50 -1.68
C ILE A 2 -13.82 -25.17 -2.37
N ASN A 3 -15.08 -24.94 -2.74
CA ASN A 3 -15.50 -23.74 -3.47
C ASN A 3 -15.38 -22.43 -2.64
N LYS A 4 -15.58 -22.50 -1.32
CA LYS A 4 -15.49 -21.32 -0.45
C LYS A 4 -14.05 -20.86 -0.25
N THR A 5 -13.11 -21.78 -0.09
CA THR A 5 -11.68 -21.47 0.04
C THR A 5 -11.11 -20.89 -1.26
N ALA A 6 -11.47 -21.46 -2.41
CA ALA A 6 -11.06 -20.94 -3.72
C ALA A 6 -11.57 -19.50 -3.96
N LYS A 7 -12.84 -19.22 -3.62
CA LYS A 7 -13.40 -17.86 -3.71
C LYS A 7 -12.65 -16.89 -2.81
N LEU A 8 -12.32 -17.28 -1.58
CA LEU A 8 -11.58 -16.44 -0.63
C LEU A 8 -10.14 -16.18 -1.09
N GLU A 9 -9.45 -17.19 -1.62
CA GLU A 9 -8.10 -17.04 -2.20
C GLU A 9 -8.11 -16.06 -3.38
N LYS A 10 -9.13 -16.13 -4.25
CA LYS A 10 -9.31 -15.17 -5.34
C LYS A 10 -9.51 -13.74 -4.84
N VAL A 11 -10.35 -13.54 -3.81
CA VAL A 11 -10.57 -12.22 -3.21
C VAL A 11 -9.28 -11.70 -2.58
N ALA A 12 -8.56 -12.52 -1.82
CA ALA A 12 -7.28 -12.15 -1.22
C ALA A 12 -6.25 -11.76 -2.29
N ALA A 13 -6.15 -12.54 -3.36
CA ALA A 13 -5.26 -12.24 -4.48
C ALA A 13 -5.63 -10.94 -5.19
N ILE A 14 -6.91 -10.69 -5.44
CA ILE A 14 -7.37 -9.43 -6.04
C ILE A 14 -7.00 -8.24 -5.15
N LEU A 15 -7.27 -8.32 -3.84
CA LEU A 15 -6.89 -7.27 -2.91
C LEU A 15 -5.38 -7.04 -2.96
N VAL A 16 -4.56 -8.04 -2.70
CA VAL A 16 -3.10 -7.88 -2.69
C VAL A 16 -2.57 -7.37 -4.04
N SER A 17 -3.10 -7.84 -5.18
CA SER A 17 -2.74 -7.34 -6.52
C SER A 17 -3.05 -5.86 -6.72
N LEU A 18 -4.20 -5.38 -6.26
CA LEU A 18 -4.53 -3.94 -6.32
C LEU A 18 -3.52 -3.10 -5.53
N MET A 19 -3.09 -3.59 -4.36
CA MET A 19 -2.04 -2.93 -3.57
C MET A 19 -0.69 -2.91 -4.30
N ILE A 20 -0.29 -4.03 -4.90
CA ILE A 20 0.96 -4.14 -5.69
C ILE A 20 0.95 -3.13 -6.84
N LEU A 21 -0.13 -3.08 -7.61
CA LEU A 21 -0.27 -2.18 -8.76
C LEU A 21 -0.25 -0.71 -8.34
N LEU A 22 -0.97 -0.37 -7.27
CA LEU A 22 -1.00 0.99 -6.74
C LEU A 22 0.40 1.46 -6.28
N GLN A 23 1.13 0.59 -5.57
CA GLN A 23 2.48 0.89 -5.14
C GLN A 23 3.47 0.96 -6.30
N ALA A 24 3.40 0.03 -7.27
CA ALA A 24 4.24 0.09 -8.46
C ALA A 24 4.03 1.41 -9.21
N PHE A 25 2.76 1.81 -9.41
CA PHE A 25 2.41 3.08 -10.05
C PHE A 25 3.02 4.28 -9.30
N TYR A 26 2.78 4.40 -7.99
CA TYR A 26 3.31 5.53 -7.22
C TYR A 26 4.83 5.51 -7.08
N GLY A 27 5.43 4.33 -7.02
CA GLY A 27 6.88 4.15 -6.99
C GLY A 27 7.54 4.66 -8.27
N VAL A 28 7.00 4.30 -9.44
CA VAL A 28 7.47 4.81 -10.74
C VAL A 28 7.16 6.30 -10.90
N PHE A 29 5.96 6.74 -10.50
CA PHE A 29 5.55 8.13 -10.61
C PHE A 29 6.46 9.08 -9.82
N ALA A 30 6.91 8.65 -8.62
CA ALA A 30 7.87 9.40 -7.81
C ALA A 30 9.20 9.69 -8.54
N TYR A 31 9.66 8.79 -9.42
CA TYR A 31 10.86 9.01 -10.23
C TYR A 31 10.59 9.82 -11.50
N TYR A 32 9.43 9.60 -12.12
CA TYR A 32 9.10 10.22 -13.40
C TYR A 32 8.83 11.72 -13.26
N ASP A 33 8.05 12.12 -12.25
CA ASP A 33 7.73 13.51 -11.98
C ASP A 33 7.59 13.74 -10.46
N PRO A 34 8.72 14.00 -9.76
CA PRO A 34 8.72 14.16 -8.31
C PRO A 34 7.87 15.36 -7.87
N ILE A 35 7.85 16.46 -8.62
CA ILE A 35 7.11 17.67 -8.25
C ILE A 35 5.60 17.41 -8.27
N LEU A 36 5.10 16.80 -9.35
CA LEU A 36 3.70 16.45 -9.45
C LEU A 36 3.33 15.35 -8.45
N PHE A 37 4.20 14.37 -8.24
CA PHE A 37 4.02 13.36 -7.21
C PHE A 37 3.81 13.99 -5.82
N ALA A 38 4.69 14.91 -5.41
CA ALA A 38 4.60 15.62 -4.12
C ALA A 38 3.26 16.36 -3.98
N THR A 39 2.85 17.05 -5.05
CA THR A 39 1.57 17.76 -5.13
C THR A 39 0.38 16.80 -4.95
N VAL A 40 0.41 15.64 -5.60
CA VAL A 40 -0.63 14.61 -5.46
C VAL A 40 -0.64 14.00 -4.06
N ARG A 41 0.51 13.90 -3.39
CA ARG A 41 0.61 13.44 -1.99
C ARG A 41 0.19 14.49 -0.97
N GLY A 42 0.11 15.77 -1.36
CA GLY A 42 -0.32 16.87 -0.49
C GLY A 42 0.82 17.51 0.31
N THR A 43 2.06 17.14 0.01
CA THR A 43 3.27 17.70 0.62
C THR A 43 4.15 18.23 -0.51
N GLY A 44 3.91 19.48 -0.92
CA GLY A 44 4.70 20.13 -1.97
C GLY A 44 6.17 20.23 -1.58
N LEU A 45 7.06 20.32 -2.58
CA LEU A 45 8.48 20.53 -2.35
C LEU A 45 8.73 21.99 -1.97
N PHE A 46 9.59 22.21 -0.97
CA PHE A 46 10.01 23.54 -0.55
C PHE A 46 11.31 23.96 -1.24
N ALA A 47 12.15 22.99 -1.56
CA ALA A 47 13.37 23.17 -2.36
C ALA A 47 13.52 22.06 -3.41
N ILE A 48 14.26 22.33 -4.48
CA ILE A 48 14.55 21.33 -5.53
C ILE A 48 15.29 20.11 -4.96
N ALA A 49 16.17 20.34 -3.98
CA ALA A 49 16.91 19.28 -3.28
C ALA A 49 15.99 18.29 -2.54
N ASP A 50 14.74 18.64 -2.26
CA ASP A 50 13.79 17.74 -1.60
C ASP A 50 13.36 16.58 -2.53
N ALA A 51 13.63 16.67 -3.83
CA ALA A 51 13.38 15.61 -4.80
C ALA A 51 14.11 14.30 -4.46
N ASP A 52 15.25 14.37 -3.77
CA ASP A 52 15.99 13.18 -3.32
C ASP A 52 15.16 12.34 -2.34
N TRP A 53 14.39 12.98 -1.46
CA TRP A 53 13.48 12.29 -0.53
C TRP A 53 12.34 11.59 -1.25
N ILE A 54 11.87 12.16 -2.37
CA ILE A 54 10.86 11.53 -3.21
C ILE A 54 11.44 10.33 -3.94
N ALA A 55 12.66 10.42 -4.45
CA ALA A 55 13.35 9.27 -5.05
C ALA A 55 13.53 8.14 -4.03
N ILE A 56 13.90 8.44 -2.80
CA ILE A 56 13.98 7.46 -1.69
C ILE A 56 12.59 6.88 -1.39
N TYR A 57 11.54 7.69 -1.34
CA TYR A 57 10.16 7.20 -1.21
C TYR A 57 9.80 6.23 -2.35
N GLY A 58 10.10 6.61 -3.59
CA GLY A 58 9.87 5.81 -4.79
C GLY A 58 10.55 4.44 -4.69
N SER A 59 11.85 4.42 -4.34
CA SER A 59 12.61 3.17 -4.17
C SER A 59 11.96 2.20 -3.19
N ARG A 60 11.55 2.69 -2.01
CA ARG A 60 10.92 1.89 -0.96
C ARG A 60 9.58 1.36 -1.41
N THR A 61 8.80 2.18 -2.12
CA THR A 61 7.49 1.80 -2.63
C THR A 61 7.60 0.72 -3.71
N ILE A 62 8.59 0.82 -4.61
CA ILE A 62 8.88 -0.24 -5.60
C ILE A 62 9.34 -1.52 -4.89
N PHE A 63 10.26 -1.41 -3.92
CA PHE A 63 10.70 -2.56 -3.14
C PHE A 63 9.54 -3.30 -2.48
N ILE A 64 8.62 -2.57 -1.84
CA ILE A 64 7.43 -3.15 -1.20
C ILE A 64 6.51 -3.80 -2.25
N SER A 65 6.27 -3.15 -3.39
CA SER A 65 5.49 -3.73 -4.48
C SER A 65 6.06 -5.07 -4.96
N LEU A 66 7.38 -5.14 -5.17
CA LEU A 66 8.08 -6.34 -5.62
C LEU A 66 8.03 -7.47 -4.59
N ILE A 67 8.34 -7.19 -3.32
CA ILE A 67 8.35 -8.23 -2.28
C ILE A 67 6.94 -8.77 -2.00
N ILE A 68 5.92 -7.90 -1.99
CA ILE A 68 4.52 -8.33 -1.84
C ILE A 68 4.07 -9.14 -3.06
N GLY A 69 4.48 -8.73 -4.27
CA GLY A 69 4.23 -9.49 -5.50
C GLY A 69 4.81 -10.90 -5.44
N TYR A 70 6.07 -11.01 -5.02
CA TYR A 70 6.73 -12.29 -4.82
C TYR A 70 6.02 -13.14 -3.75
N LEU A 71 5.66 -12.56 -2.60
CA LEU A 71 4.95 -13.29 -1.53
C LEU A 71 3.57 -13.77 -1.98
N LEU A 72 2.86 -12.99 -2.81
CA LEU A 72 1.59 -13.41 -3.41
C LEU A 72 1.78 -14.55 -4.40
N TYR A 73 2.78 -14.45 -5.27
CA TYR A 73 3.14 -15.50 -6.22
C TYR A 73 3.48 -16.82 -5.51
N SER A 74 4.30 -16.74 -4.45
CA SER A 74 4.70 -17.88 -3.61
C SER A 74 3.64 -18.28 -2.57
N LYS A 75 2.46 -17.66 -2.58
CA LYS A 75 1.31 -17.97 -1.71
C LYS A 75 1.60 -17.91 -0.20
N HIS A 76 2.50 -17.02 0.24
CA HIS A 76 2.83 -16.82 1.65
C HIS A 76 1.80 -15.95 2.39
N TYR A 77 0.56 -16.45 2.53
CA TYR A 77 -0.58 -15.67 3.05
C TYR A 77 -0.42 -15.20 4.50
N VAL A 78 0.27 -15.97 5.36
CA VAL A 78 0.55 -15.54 6.75
C VAL A 78 1.43 -14.29 6.77
N VAL A 79 2.44 -14.25 5.92
CA VAL A 79 3.34 -13.09 5.83
C VAL A 79 2.59 -11.90 5.23
N LEU A 80 1.83 -12.12 4.14
CA LEU A 80 1.00 -11.08 3.54
C LEU A 80 -0.03 -10.49 4.51
N MET A 81 -0.60 -11.33 5.39
CA MET A 81 -1.50 -10.87 6.45
C MET A 81 -0.81 -9.83 7.33
N TRP A 82 0.37 -10.16 7.88
CA TRP A 82 1.12 -9.23 8.72
C TRP A 82 1.61 -8.00 7.95
N CYS A 83 2.01 -8.15 6.68
CA CYS A 83 2.34 -7.02 5.82
C CYS A 83 1.15 -6.05 5.66
N ALA A 84 -0.08 -6.55 5.51
CA ALA A 84 -1.26 -5.70 5.41
C ALA A 84 -1.51 -4.93 6.72
N LEU A 85 -1.35 -5.56 7.88
CA LEU A 85 -1.52 -4.90 9.17
C LEU A 85 -0.44 -3.87 9.44
N PHE A 86 0.84 -4.24 9.33
CA PHE A 86 1.96 -3.34 9.62
C PHE A 86 2.14 -2.28 8.53
N GLY A 87 1.70 -2.55 7.30
CA GLY A 87 1.69 -1.58 6.21
C GLY A 87 0.85 -0.34 6.49
N ILE A 88 -0.06 -0.39 7.48
CA ILE A 88 -0.88 0.76 7.92
C ILE A 88 -0.04 1.94 8.42
N VAL A 89 1.18 1.68 8.91
CA VAL A 89 2.08 2.74 9.43
C VAL A 89 2.35 3.82 8.37
N MET A 90 2.52 3.44 7.11
CA MET A 90 2.81 4.38 6.01
C MET A 90 1.63 5.33 5.75
N PRO A 91 0.40 4.88 5.40
CA PRO A 91 -0.71 5.79 5.15
C PRO A 91 -1.13 6.58 6.40
N LEU A 92 -0.90 6.09 7.61
CA LEU A 92 -1.11 6.89 8.82
C LEU A 92 -0.16 8.10 8.85
N THR A 93 1.12 7.87 8.64
CA THR A 93 2.13 8.93 8.63
C THR A 93 1.90 9.90 7.48
N ASP A 94 1.63 9.37 6.27
CA ASP A 94 1.35 10.20 5.10
C ASP A 94 0.08 11.04 5.29
N GLY A 95 -0.96 10.48 5.90
CA GLY A 95 -2.21 11.19 6.19
C GLY A 95 -2.01 12.28 7.25
N TRP A 96 -1.22 12.01 8.28
CA TRP A 96 -0.85 12.99 9.31
C TRP A 96 -0.07 14.16 8.71
N LEU A 97 0.97 13.88 7.93
CA LEU A 97 1.78 14.92 7.27
C LEU A 97 0.95 15.75 6.28
N ALA A 98 0.05 15.11 5.52
CA ALA A 98 -0.85 15.84 4.62
C ALA A 98 -1.82 16.76 5.39
N TYR A 99 -2.29 16.32 6.56
CA TYR A 99 -3.14 17.15 7.43
C TYR A 99 -2.35 18.35 7.99
N GLU A 100 -1.14 18.14 8.50
CA GLU A 100 -0.28 19.21 8.99
C GLU A 100 0.08 20.23 7.90
N ALA A 101 0.31 19.75 6.67
CA ALA A 101 0.57 20.59 5.50
C ALA A 101 -0.67 21.34 4.97
N GLN A 102 -1.83 21.23 5.65
CA GLN A 102 -3.10 21.80 5.21
C GLN A 102 -3.49 21.39 3.78
N ALA A 103 -3.15 20.16 3.39
CA ALA A 103 -3.50 19.63 2.08
C ALA A 103 -5.04 19.55 1.92
N PRO A 104 -5.56 19.55 0.67
CA PRO A 104 -6.99 19.39 0.44
C PRO A 104 -7.56 18.15 1.13
N ASN A 105 -8.72 18.25 1.76
CA ASN A 105 -9.34 17.15 2.53
C ASN A 105 -9.43 15.81 1.77
N LYS A 106 -9.58 15.86 0.45
CA LYS A 106 -9.56 14.65 -0.42
C LYS A 106 -8.25 13.84 -0.30
N VAL A 107 -7.13 14.51 -0.01
CA VAL A 107 -5.81 13.90 0.18
C VAL A 107 -5.75 13.18 1.51
N VAL A 108 -6.21 13.79 2.60
CA VAL A 108 -6.27 13.10 3.91
C VAL A 108 -7.22 11.90 3.84
N LEU A 109 -8.37 12.08 3.18
CA LEU A 109 -9.38 11.02 3.06
C LEU A 109 -8.87 9.78 2.30
N LYS A 110 -8.07 9.93 1.23
CA LYS A 110 -7.47 8.76 0.55
C LYS A 110 -6.51 7.97 1.45
N HIS A 111 -5.83 8.63 2.40
CA HIS A 111 -4.95 7.94 3.35
C HIS A 111 -5.78 7.14 4.35
N ILE A 112 -6.85 7.72 4.89
CA ILE A 112 -7.82 7.00 5.74
C ILE A 112 -8.43 5.81 4.98
N ALA A 113 -8.83 6.00 3.72
CA ALA A 113 -9.34 4.92 2.88
C ALA A 113 -8.30 3.80 2.67
N THR A 114 -7.02 4.15 2.53
CA THR A 114 -5.92 3.17 2.43
C THR A 114 -5.77 2.36 3.72
N VAL A 115 -5.87 3.01 4.89
CA VAL A 115 -5.85 2.31 6.20
C VAL A 115 -7.00 1.31 6.29
N LEU A 116 -8.23 1.74 5.98
CA LEU A 116 -9.41 0.87 6.01
C LEU A 116 -9.27 -0.32 5.04
N TYR A 117 -8.76 -0.05 3.84
CA TYR A 117 -8.50 -1.08 2.84
C TYR A 117 -7.47 -2.13 3.33
N LEU A 118 -6.41 -1.69 4.01
CA LEU A 118 -5.40 -2.59 4.58
C LEU A 118 -5.98 -3.44 5.72
N LEU A 119 -6.84 -2.86 6.57
CA LEU A 119 -7.55 -3.60 7.62
C LEU A 119 -8.49 -4.67 7.05
N VAL A 120 -9.21 -4.36 5.97
CA VAL A 120 -10.06 -5.33 5.25
C VAL A 120 -9.20 -6.44 4.65
N THR A 121 -8.08 -6.07 4.02
CA THR A 121 -7.13 -7.03 3.43
C THR A 121 -6.54 -7.96 4.49
N PHE A 122 -6.15 -7.42 5.65
CA PHE A 122 -5.71 -8.20 6.81
C PHE A 122 -6.78 -9.20 7.25
N ALA A 123 -8.03 -8.77 7.43
CA ALA A 123 -9.12 -9.65 7.88
C ALA A 123 -9.38 -10.80 6.89
N VAL A 124 -9.35 -10.52 5.59
CA VAL A 124 -9.48 -11.53 4.53
C VAL A 124 -8.31 -12.53 4.56
N LEU A 125 -7.08 -12.03 4.64
CA LEU A 125 -5.88 -12.87 4.69
C LEU A 125 -5.80 -13.70 5.98
N LYS A 126 -6.19 -13.14 7.13
CA LYS A 126 -6.28 -13.87 8.41
C LYS A 126 -7.24 -15.05 8.32
N LYS A 127 -8.41 -14.84 7.71
CA LYS A 127 -9.38 -15.91 7.49
C LYS A 127 -8.83 -16.98 6.55
N LEU A 128 -8.14 -16.59 5.47
CA LEU A 128 -7.53 -17.53 4.53
C LEU A 128 -6.40 -18.34 5.17
N ALA A 129 -5.51 -17.68 5.93
CA ALA A 129 -4.42 -18.32 6.64
C ALA A 129 -4.91 -19.32 7.67
N GLY A 130 -5.95 -18.96 8.45
CA GLY A 130 -6.58 -19.88 9.40
C GLY A 130 -7.20 -21.12 8.75
N LEU A 131 -7.69 -21.02 7.51
CA LEU A 131 -8.24 -22.16 6.76
C LEU A 131 -7.17 -23.06 6.12
N LYS A 132 -5.93 -22.57 5.95
CA LYS A 132 -4.81 -23.32 5.35
C LYS A 132 -3.84 -23.92 6.39
N ASN A 133 -3.93 -23.46 7.63
CA ASN A 133 -3.13 -23.95 8.77
C ASN A 133 -3.89 -25.00 9.62
N VAL A 134 -5.04 -25.48 9.14
CA VAL A 134 -5.78 -26.65 9.64
C VAL A 134 -5.66 -27.74 8.58
#